data_AF-A0A7S4RY60-F1
#
_entry.id   AF-A0A7S4RY60-F1
#
_cell.length_a   1.000
_cell.length_b   1.000
_cell.length_c   1.000
_cell.angle_alpha   90.00
_cell.angle_beta   90.00
_cell.angle_gamma   90.00
#
_symmetry.space_group_name_H-M   'P 1'
#
loop_
_entity.id
_entity.type
_entity.pdbx_description
1 polymer ?
#
loop_
_entity_poly.entity_id
_entity_poly.type
_entity_poly.pdbx_seq_one_letter_code
_entity_poly.pdbx_strand_id
1 'polypeptide(L)'
;PHTTPKISFLECSIYIVYDKNLGTIGVLVEKQLDPKKYKKWNDDCGAVDGQNPFENRAGYDMMHAPLDAFAESDEESEDDSSENDCSDDKVDDDEVFTVADIPQAFSHFTYTYTKRKLLVCDLQGVLSTTTPPLFELTDPVIHFMSRRKMKSIFGRTDRGYKGRNDFFRTHKCSPLCRMINRRWIRKVGEHQRSSHLDDLEEQISNVAF
;
A
#
# COMPACT_ATOMS: atom_id res chain seq x y z
N PRO A 1 -27.13 11.70 5.00
CA PRO A 1 -26.49 10.37 5.13
C PRO A 1 -25.18 10.34 4.33
N HIS A 2 -24.05 10.10 5.02
CA HIS A 2 -22.72 10.17 4.42
C HIS A 2 -22.58 9.11 3.30
N THR A 3 -22.40 9.57 2.06
CA THR A 3 -22.18 8.74 0.85
C THR A 3 -20.73 8.30 0.68
N THR A 4 -19.84 8.73 1.58
CA THR A 4 -18.40 8.46 1.52
C THR A 4 -18.13 6.97 1.62
N PRO A 5 -17.53 6.35 0.59
CA PRO A 5 -17.14 4.95 0.64
C PRO A 5 -16.20 4.65 1.79
N LYS A 6 -16.29 3.45 2.35
CA LYS A 6 -15.45 2.97 3.45
C LYS A 6 -14.57 1.82 3.00
N ILE A 7 -13.41 1.68 3.64
CA ILE A 7 -12.52 0.52 3.51
C ILE A 7 -12.50 -0.19 4.86
N SER A 8 -12.60 -1.52 4.83
CA SER A 8 -12.40 -2.40 5.98
C SER A 8 -11.59 -3.60 5.53
N PHE A 9 -10.61 -4.01 6.33
CA PHE A 9 -9.93 -5.29 6.14
C PHE A 9 -10.67 -6.38 6.93
N LEU A 10 -10.67 -7.60 6.43
CA LEU A 10 -11.20 -8.75 7.16
C LEU A 10 -10.34 -9.04 8.39
N GLU A 11 -11.01 -9.42 9.47
CA GLU A 11 -10.32 -10.01 10.62
C GLU A 11 -9.95 -11.46 10.27
N CYS A 12 -8.68 -11.80 10.47
CA CYS A 12 -8.18 -13.16 10.37
C CYS A 12 -7.91 -13.75 11.76
N SER A 13 -8.00 -15.08 11.86
CA SER A 13 -7.73 -15.84 13.07
C SER A 13 -6.83 -17.03 12.73
N ILE A 14 -5.95 -17.41 13.65
CA ILE A 14 -5.14 -18.63 13.50
C ILE A 14 -5.80 -19.73 14.33
N TYR A 15 -6.24 -20.80 13.67
CA TYR A 15 -6.64 -22.03 14.33
C TYR A 15 -5.48 -23.00 14.38
N ILE A 16 -5.28 -23.61 15.54
CA ILE A 16 -4.36 -24.74 15.70
C ILE A 16 -5.18 -26.01 15.57
N VAL A 17 -4.93 -26.78 14.51
CA VAL A 17 -5.70 -27.98 14.17
C VAL A 17 -4.76 -29.18 14.18
N TYR A 18 -5.25 -30.31 14.67
CA TYR A 18 -4.53 -31.57 14.56
C TYR A 18 -5.05 -32.35 13.35
N ASP A 19 -4.16 -32.68 12.42
CA ASP A 19 -4.40 -33.59 11.32
C ASP A 19 -3.62 -34.90 11.53
N LYS A 20 -4.23 -36.03 11.15
CA LYS A 20 -3.64 -37.36 11.38
C LYS A 20 -2.35 -37.59 10.57
N ASN A 21 -2.19 -36.92 9.43
CA ASN A 21 -1.04 -37.07 8.54
C ASN A 21 -0.01 -35.95 8.72
N LEU A 22 -0.47 -34.73 9.01
CA LEU A 22 0.39 -33.54 9.11
C LEU A 22 0.78 -33.20 10.56
N GLY A 23 0.16 -33.85 11.54
CA GLY A 23 0.31 -33.49 12.95
C GLY A 23 -0.39 -32.17 13.28
N THR A 24 0.17 -31.41 14.21
CA THR A 24 -0.39 -30.10 14.59
C THR A 24 0.02 -29.04 13.57
N ILE A 25 -0.98 -28.42 12.93
CA ILE A 25 -0.79 -27.35 11.95
C ILE A 25 -1.52 -26.08 12.38
N GLY A 26 -0.94 -24.92 12.06
CA GLY A 26 -1.62 -23.63 12.15
C GLY A 26 -2.30 -23.29 10.83
N VAL A 27 -3.57 -22.92 10.87
CA VAL A 27 -4.35 -22.51 9.70
C VAL A 27 -4.87 -21.10 9.92
N LEU A 28 -4.55 -20.20 9.00
CA LEU A 28 -5.15 -18.86 8.95
C LEU A 28 -6.54 -18.96 8.35
N VAL A 29 -7.53 -18.39 9.02
CA VAL A 29 -8.94 -18.43 8.62
C VAL A 29 -9.56 -17.04 8.73
N GLU A 30 -10.41 -16.73 7.76
CA GLU A 30 -11.17 -15.48 7.69
C GLU A 30 -12.53 -15.71 7.03
N LYS A 31 -13.36 -14.66 6.99
CA LYS A 31 -14.67 -14.69 6.31
C LYS A 31 -14.48 -14.93 4.81
N GLN A 32 -15.14 -15.96 4.26
CA GLN A 32 -15.18 -16.17 2.82
C GLN A 32 -15.97 -15.03 2.13
N LEU A 33 -15.30 -14.25 1.30
CA LEU A 33 -15.94 -13.28 0.40
C LEU A 33 -16.60 -13.98 -0.79
N ASP A 34 -17.59 -13.32 -1.41
CA ASP A 34 -18.27 -13.84 -2.61
C ASP A 34 -17.27 -13.91 -3.79
N PRO A 35 -16.87 -15.12 -4.25
CA PRO A 35 -15.84 -15.26 -5.27
C PRO A 35 -16.23 -14.64 -6.61
N LYS A 36 -17.54 -14.51 -6.88
CA LYS A 36 -18.03 -13.92 -8.13
C LYS A 36 -17.89 -12.40 -8.17
N LYS A 37 -17.73 -11.76 -7.01
CA LYS A 37 -17.56 -10.32 -6.85
C LYS A 37 -16.12 -9.93 -6.51
N TYR A 38 -15.26 -10.92 -6.32
CA TYR A 38 -13.88 -10.70 -5.92
C TYR A 38 -13.14 -9.94 -7.02
N LYS A 39 -12.38 -8.93 -6.60
CA LYS A 39 -11.60 -8.06 -7.48
C LYS A 39 -10.28 -7.72 -6.81
N LYS A 40 -9.23 -7.62 -7.62
CA LYS A 40 -7.93 -7.08 -7.26
C LYS A 40 -7.76 -5.72 -7.93
N TRP A 41 -7.46 -4.68 -7.16
CA TRP A 41 -7.38 -3.29 -7.66
C TRP A 41 -5.94 -2.83 -7.91
N ASN A 42 -4.99 -3.32 -7.11
CA ASN A 42 -3.56 -3.27 -7.39
C ASN A 42 -2.88 -4.55 -6.87
N ASP A 43 -1.64 -4.78 -7.25
CA ASP A 43 -0.80 -5.85 -6.72
C ASP A 43 0.39 -5.31 -5.90
N ASP A 44 1.26 -6.21 -5.46
CA ASP A 44 2.51 -5.95 -4.74
C ASP A 44 3.72 -5.68 -5.66
N CYS A 45 3.48 -5.57 -6.97
CA CYS A 45 4.46 -5.40 -8.03
C CYS A 45 4.21 -4.17 -8.90
N GLY A 46 3.24 -3.33 -8.50
CA GLY A 46 2.86 -2.10 -9.20
C GLY A 46 1.85 -2.27 -10.33
N ALA A 47 1.24 -3.43 -10.57
CA ALA A 47 0.11 -3.49 -11.48
C ALA A 47 -1.13 -2.79 -10.90
N VAL A 48 -1.88 -2.09 -11.75
CA VAL A 48 -3.14 -1.41 -11.41
C VAL A 48 -4.22 -1.95 -12.34
N ASP A 49 -5.37 -2.33 -11.77
CA ASP A 49 -6.50 -2.84 -12.54
C ASP A 49 -6.93 -1.86 -13.63
N GLY A 50 -7.14 -2.38 -14.84
CA GLY A 50 -7.54 -1.59 -16.01
C GLY A 50 -6.44 -0.73 -16.63
N GLN A 51 -5.21 -0.68 -16.08
CA GLN A 51 -4.09 -0.01 -16.73
C GLN A 51 -3.35 -0.93 -17.69
N ASN A 52 -2.90 -0.39 -18.83
CA ASN A 52 -2.05 -1.12 -19.76
C ASN A 52 -0.60 -1.14 -19.24
N PRO A 53 0.00 -2.33 -19.01
CA PRO A 53 1.38 -2.43 -18.52
C PRO A 53 2.41 -1.74 -19.43
N PHE A 54 2.11 -1.61 -20.73
CA PHE A 54 3.02 -1.04 -21.72
C PHE A 54 2.99 0.49 -21.81
N GLU A 55 1.93 1.15 -21.34
CA GLU A 55 1.82 2.62 -21.40
C GLU A 55 2.70 3.32 -20.36
N ASN A 56 2.97 2.67 -19.22
CA ASN A 56 3.71 3.29 -18.11
C ASN A 56 5.23 3.10 -18.20
N ARG A 57 5.76 2.39 -19.21
CA ARG A 57 7.22 2.20 -19.40
C ARG A 57 7.92 3.42 -20.00
N ALA A 58 7.17 4.33 -20.62
CA ALA A 58 7.73 5.43 -21.40
C ALA A 58 8.16 6.67 -20.59
N GLY A 59 7.90 6.72 -19.27
CA GLY A 59 8.01 7.95 -18.48
C GLY A 59 9.23 8.07 -17.55
N TYR A 60 9.97 7.00 -17.29
CA TYR A 60 11.02 7.01 -16.25
C TYR A 60 12.23 6.11 -16.54
N ASP A 61 12.48 5.76 -17.81
CA ASP A 61 13.53 4.81 -18.17
C ASP A 61 14.50 5.40 -19.22
N MET A 62 15.47 6.20 -18.74
CA MET A 62 16.74 6.38 -19.45
C MET A 62 17.93 6.58 -18.50
N MET A 63 17.88 6.02 -17.28
CA MET A 63 19.06 5.99 -16.41
C MET A 63 19.54 4.58 -16.05
N HIS A 64 18.67 3.55 -15.93
CA HIS A 64 19.17 2.22 -15.54
C HIS A 64 18.34 1.03 -16.06
N ALA A 65 18.74 0.50 -17.23
CA ALA A 65 18.54 -0.91 -17.59
C ALA A 65 19.58 -1.34 -18.65
N PRO A 66 19.97 -2.63 -18.75
CA PRO A 66 20.17 -3.64 -17.70
C PRO A 66 21.59 -4.28 -17.79
N LEU A 67 22.15 -4.74 -16.66
CA LEU A 67 23.23 -5.73 -16.67
C LEU A 67 22.89 -6.84 -15.67
N ASP A 68 22.32 -7.92 -16.20
CA ASP A 68 22.35 -9.24 -15.57
C ASP A 68 23.80 -9.73 -15.50
N ALA A 69 24.41 -9.73 -14.32
CA ALA A 69 25.45 -10.68 -13.90
C ALA A 69 25.84 -10.44 -12.43
N PHE A 70 25.60 -11.47 -11.61
CA PHE A 70 26.18 -11.75 -10.28
C PHE A 70 27.19 -10.74 -9.69
N ALA A 71 26.76 -10.02 -8.66
CA ALA A 71 27.54 -9.78 -7.43
C ALA A 71 26.63 -9.12 -6.39
N GLU A 72 26.46 -9.77 -5.23
CA GLU A 72 25.97 -9.05 -4.05
C GLU A 72 27.00 -7.99 -3.69
N SER A 73 26.63 -6.73 -3.89
CA SER A 73 27.35 -5.58 -3.37
C SER A 73 26.31 -4.57 -2.91
N ASP A 74 25.89 -4.73 -1.66
CA ASP A 74 25.01 -3.78 -0.96
C ASP A 74 25.80 -2.49 -0.67
N GLU A 75 25.92 -1.63 -1.67
CA GLU A 75 26.21 -0.20 -1.50
C GLU A 75 25.10 0.61 -2.17
N GLU A 76 24.04 0.90 -1.42
CA GLU A 76 23.10 1.96 -1.81
C GLU A 76 23.34 3.20 -0.95
N SER A 77 23.80 4.24 -1.62
CA SER A 77 23.95 5.60 -1.15
C SER A 77 22.60 6.22 -0.78
N GLU A 78 22.54 6.86 0.38
CA GLU A 78 21.41 7.72 0.77
C GLU A 78 21.43 9.02 -0.05
N ASP A 79 20.66 9.05 -1.14
CA ASP A 79 20.25 10.31 -1.78
C ASP A 79 18.77 10.21 -2.19
N ASP A 80 17.89 10.48 -1.23
CA ASP A 80 16.45 10.60 -1.46
C ASP A 80 16.10 12.05 -1.78
N SER A 81 16.41 12.45 -3.01
CA SER A 81 15.90 13.68 -3.64
C SER A 81 14.86 13.32 -4.71
N SER A 82 13.91 12.43 -4.38
CA SER A 82 12.71 12.24 -5.21
C SER A 82 11.54 13.03 -4.62
N GLU A 83 11.61 14.35 -4.80
CA GLU A 83 10.45 15.21 -4.66
C GLU A 83 9.45 14.82 -5.76
N ASN A 84 8.56 13.86 -5.48
CA ASN A 84 7.33 13.73 -6.25
C ASN A 84 6.43 14.89 -5.80
N ASP A 85 6.76 16.06 -6.36
CA ASP A 85 6.08 17.32 -6.23
C ASP A 85 4.62 17.10 -6.62
N CYS A 86 3.74 17.08 -5.62
CA CYS A 86 2.33 17.28 -5.87
C CYS A 86 2.20 18.77 -6.21
N SER A 87 2.51 19.13 -7.46
CA SER A 87 2.43 20.48 -8.00
C SER A 87 1.24 21.21 -7.38
N ASP A 88 1.45 22.44 -6.93
CA ASP A 88 0.43 23.31 -6.32
C ASP A 88 -0.60 23.78 -7.36
N ASP A 89 -1.11 22.85 -8.16
CA ASP A 89 -2.25 23.08 -9.03
C ASP A 89 -3.46 23.35 -8.13
N LYS A 90 -4.18 24.42 -8.47
CA LYS A 90 -5.45 24.75 -7.85
C LYS A 90 -6.39 23.59 -8.14
N VAL A 91 -6.80 22.87 -7.09
CA VAL A 91 -7.81 21.83 -7.22
C VAL A 91 -9.13 22.57 -7.40
N ASP A 92 -9.69 22.53 -8.60
CA ASP A 92 -11.09 22.86 -8.79
C ASP A 92 -11.91 21.82 -8.00
N ASP A 93 -12.70 22.28 -7.03
CA ASP A 93 -13.54 21.43 -6.16
C ASP A 93 -14.60 20.60 -6.96
N ASP A 94 -14.66 20.80 -8.28
CA ASP A 94 -15.53 20.10 -9.24
C ASP A 94 -14.89 18.84 -9.87
N GLU A 95 -13.63 18.51 -9.56
CA GLU A 95 -13.02 17.28 -10.09
C GLU A 95 -13.64 16.02 -9.46
N VAL A 96 -14.34 15.24 -10.29
CA VAL A 96 -15.00 13.99 -9.90
C VAL A 96 -13.98 12.85 -9.87
N PHE A 97 -13.92 12.10 -8.76
CA PHE A 97 -13.20 10.83 -8.68
C PHE A 97 -14.16 9.64 -8.85
N THR A 98 -13.62 8.50 -9.26
CA THR A 98 -14.34 7.25 -9.46
C THR A 98 -14.13 6.28 -8.29
N VAL A 99 -14.98 5.26 -8.20
CA VAL A 99 -14.82 4.21 -7.17
C VAL A 99 -13.49 3.45 -7.33
N ALA A 100 -12.96 3.34 -8.54
CA ALA A 100 -11.67 2.69 -8.81
C ALA A 100 -10.47 3.50 -8.29
N ASP A 101 -10.62 4.80 -8.06
CA ASP A 101 -9.57 5.66 -7.51
C ASP A 101 -9.35 5.44 -6.01
N ILE A 102 -10.34 4.88 -5.31
CA ILE A 102 -10.33 4.76 -3.85
C ILE A 102 -9.22 3.83 -3.35
N PRO A 103 -9.03 2.61 -3.89
CA PRO A 103 -7.91 1.75 -3.50
C PRO A 103 -6.55 2.39 -3.79
N GLN A 104 -6.38 3.05 -4.94
CA GLN A 104 -5.11 3.71 -5.29
C GLN A 104 -4.81 4.89 -4.36
N ALA A 105 -5.83 5.70 -4.04
CA ALA A 105 -5.71 6.79 -3.11
C ALA A 105 -5.45 6.31 -1.68
N PHE A 106 -6.02 5.16 -1.28
CA PHE A 106 -5.74 4.55 0.02
C PHE A 106 -4.28 4.10 0.12
N SER A 107 -3.75 3.36 -0.88
CA SER A 107 -2.34 2.98 -0.92
C SER A 107 -1.42 4.20 -0.80
N HIS A 108 -1.63 5.23 -1.63
CA HIS A 108 -0.85 6.47 -1.56
C HIS A 108 -1.02 7.16 -0.19
N PHE A 109 -2.23 7.24 0.34
CA PHE A 109 -2.48 7.81 1.67
C PHE A 109 -1.66 7.09 2.75
N THR A 110 -1.56 5.76 2.75
CA THR A 110 -0.76 5.04 3.76
C THR A 110 0.72 5.44 3.71
N TYR A 111 1.26 5.63 2.51
CA TYR A 111 2.63 6.11 2.31
C TYR A 111 2.83 7.54 2.81
N THR A 112 1.93 8.46 2.47
CA THR A 112 2.02 9.85 2.95
C THR A 112 1.81 9.94 4.46
N TYR A 113 0.80 9.23 4.99
CA TYR A 113 0.45 9.21 6.41
C TYR A 113 1.58 8.69 7.28
N THR A 114 2.28 7.64 6.83
CA THR A 114 3.40 7.05 7.56
C THR A 114 4.74 7.74 7.30
N LYS A 115 4.75 8.93 6.71
CA LYS A 115 5.97 9.67 6.33
C LYS A 115 6.93 8.79 5.53
N ARG A 116 6.38 8.11 4.52
CA ARG A 116 7.09 7.22 3.61
C ARG A 116 7.63 5.93 4.25
N LYS A 117 7.33 5.63 5.52
CA LYS A 117 7.83 4.41 6.19
C LYS A 117 7.17 3.14 5.67
N LEU A 118 5.89 3.19 5.32
CA LEU A 118 5.07 2.03 4.97
C LEU A 118 4.18 2.32 3.76
N LEU A 119 3.98 1.35 2.90
CA LEU A 119 2.98 1.36 1.83
C LEU A 119 2.11 0.11 1.94
N VAL A 120 0.79 0.28 2.02
CA VAL A 120 -0.18 -0.82 1.90
C VAL A 120 -0.62 -0.95 0.44
N CYS A 121 -0.45 -2.13 -0.14
CA CYS A 121 -0.83 -2.47 -1.51
C CYS A 121 -1.43 -3.89 -1.54
N ASP A 122 -1.49 -4.50 -2.72
CA ASP A 122 -2.21 -5.76 -2.94
C ASP A 122 -3.67 -5.68 -2.50
N LEU A 123 -4.33 -4.56 -2.82
CA LEU A 123 -5.71 -4.31 -2.39
C LEU A 123 -6.65 -5.16 -3.22
N GLN A 124 -7.27 -6.13 -2.55
CA GLN A 124 -8.15 -7.12 -3.16
C GLN A 124 -9.29 -7.50 -2.21
N GLY A 125 -10.42 -7.93 -2.76
CA GLY A 125 -11.61 -8.27 -1.98
C GLY A 125 -12.91 -7.96 -2.74
N VAL A 126 -13.94 -7.51 -2.02
CA VAL A 126 -15.28 -7.25 -2.59
C VAL A 126 -15.71 -5.82 -2.31
N LEU A 127 -16.27 -5.16 -3.33
CA LEU A 127 -17.00 -3.92 -3.17
C LEU A 127 -18.48 -4.22 -2.92
N SER A 128 -18.93 -3.97 -1.70
CA SER A 128 -20.34 -3.96 -1.34
C SER A 128 -21.00 -2.66 -1.77
N THR A 129 -22.10 -2.77 -2.52
CA THR A 129 -22.91 -1.63 -2.99
C THR A 129 -23.90 -1.14 -1.93
N THR A 130 -23.65 -1.41 -0.64
CA THR A 130 -24.38 -0.81 0.48
C THR A 130 -24.27 0.72 0.44
N THR A 131 -25.07 1.42 1.23
CA THR A 131 -24.94 2.87 1.40
C THR A 131 -24.48 3.18 2.84
N PRO A 132 -23.25 3.67 3.05
CA PRO A 132 -22.23 3.95 2.02
C PRO A 132 -21.61 2.68 1.42
N PRO A 133 -20.98 2.78 0.23
CA PRO A 133 -20.23 1.67 -0.37
C PRO A 133 -19.11 1.21 0.57
N LEU A 134 -18.85 -0.09 0.63
CA LEU A 134 -17.83 -0.67 1.49
C LEU A 134 -16.91 -1.58 0.69
N PHE A 135 -15.61 -1.32 0.75
CA PHE A 135 -14.57 -2.24 0.33
C PHE A 135 -14.27 -3.18 1.50
N GLU A 136 -14.68 -4.44 1.39
CA GLU A 136 -14.24 -5.52 2.27
C GLU A 136 -12.99 -6.13 1.65
N LEU A 137 -11.82 -5.73 2.14
CA LEU A 137 -10.52 -6.11 1.62
C LEU A 137 -9.91 -7.25 2.44
N THR A 138 -9.05 -8.05 1.81
CA THR A 138 -8.30 -9.12 2.46
C THR A 138 -6.88 -9.21 1.90
N ASP A 139 -6.01 -9.93 2.61
CA ASP A 139 -4.64 -10.25 2.24
C ASP A 139 -3.83 -9.05 1.70
N PRO A 140 -3.77 -7.90 2.40
CA PRO A 140 -2.95 -6.79 1.95
C PRO A 140 -1.46 -7.11 2.07
N VAL A 141 -0.67 -6.49 1.20
CA VAL A 141 0.80 -6.49 1.31
C VAL A 141 1.27 -5.16 1.88
N ILE A 142 2.23 -5.23 2.80
CA ILE A 142 2.87 -4.08 3.40
C ILE A 142 4.33 -4.04 2.93
N HIS A 143 4.72 -2.97 2.25
CA HIS A 143 6.12 -2.67 1.99
C HIS A 143 6.66 -1.72 3.03
N PHE A 144 7.66 -2.16 3.80
CA PHE A 144 8.22 -1.40 4.90
C PHE A 144 9.67 -1.02 4.66
N MET A 145 10.02 0.23 4.97
CA MET A 145 11.39 0.70 4.94
C MET A 145 11.90 0.88 6.38
N SER A 146 12.71 -0.07 6.82
CA SER A 146 13.41 0.04 8.09
C SER A 146 14.62 0.96 7.97
N ARG A 147 14.76 1.88 8.93
CA ARG A 147 16.01 2.62 9.14
C ARG A 147 17.18 1.74 9.56
N ARG A 148 16.90 0.55 10.12
CA ARG A 148 17.90 -0.39 10.66
C ARG A 148 18.23 -1.52 9.69
N LYS A 149 17.96 -1.34 8.38
CA LYS A 149 18.18 -2.35 7.33
C LYS A 149 17.44 -3.68 7.55
N MET A 150 16.39 -3.70 8.37
CA MET A 150 15.53 -4.89 8.49
C MET A 150 14.75 -5.08 7.18
N LYS A 151 14.83 -6.30 6.62
CA LYS A 151 14.14 -6.68 5.38
C LYS A 151 12.97 -7.61 5.72
N SER A 152 11.88 -7.52 4.96
CA SER A 152 10.74 -8.44 4.99
C SER A 152 10.04 -8.58 6.34
N ILE A 153 9.83 -7.46 7.04
CA ILE A 153 9.20 -7.42 8.38
C ILE A 153 7.76 -7.93 8.34
N PHE A 154 7.02 -7.56 7.30
CA PHE A 154 5.61 -7.92 7.16
C PHE A 154 5.40 -9.17 6.30
N GLY A 155 6.38 -10.09 6.34
CA GLY A 155 6.34 -11.35 5.62
C GLY A 155 7.06 -11.31 4.28
N ARG A 156 6.98 -12.43 3.55
CA ARG A 156 7.82 -12.68 2.35
C ARG A 156 7.49 -11.77 1.16
N THR A 157 6.30 -11.18 1.14
CA THR A 157 5.84 -10.24 0.11
C THR A 157 6.27 -8.80 0.40
N ASP A 158 6.83 -8.52 1.58
CA ASP A 158 7.43 -7.22 1.88
C ASP A 158 8.76 -7.06 1.12
N ARG A 159 8.67 -6.36 -0.01
CA ARG A 159 9.78 -6.00 -0.91
C ARG A 159 10.41 -4.64 -0.59
N GLY A 160 10.06 -4.03 0.54
CA GLY A 160 10.61 -2.76 1.01
C GLY A 160 10.66 -1.67 -0.06
N TYR A 161 11.86 -1.10 -0.26
CA TYR A 161 12.08 -0.02 -1.23
C TYR A 161 11.62 -0.37 -2.65
N LYS A 162 11.97 -1.57 -3.13
CA LYS A 162 11.65 -2.04 -4.48
C LYS A 162 10.13 -2.06 -4.74
N GLY A 163 9.37 -2.63 -3.81
CA GLY A 163 7.92 -2.72 -3.92
C GLY A 163 7.24 -1.34 -3.94
N ARG A 164 7.74 -0.39 -3.14
CA ARG A 164 7.25 1.00 -3.18
C ARG A 164 7.53 1.67 -4.52
N ASN A 165 8.75 1.53 -5.05
CA ASN A 165 9.09 2.11 -6.35
C ASN A 165 8.25 1.49 -7.48
N ASP A 166 8.04 0.18 -7.43
CA ASP A 166 7.19 -0.52 -8.39
C ASP A 166 5.76 0.04 -8.37
N PHE A 167 5.18 0.30 -7.18
CA PHE A 167 3.88 0.95 -7.04
C PHE A 167 3.86 2.37 -7.64
N PHE A 168 4.81 3.23 -7.27
CA PHE A 168 4.81 4.62 -7.74
C PHE A 168 5.12 4.77 -9.23
N ARG A 169 5.79 3.79 -9.85
CA ARG A 169 6.03 3.77 -11.29
C ARG A 169 4.74 3.74 -12.12
N THR A 170 3.67 3.17 -11.59
CA THR A 170 2.38 3.04 -12.29
C THR A 170 1.26 3.85 -11.65
N HIS A 171 1.45 4.31 -10.42
CA HIS A 171 0.49 5.16 -9.73
C HIS A 171 0.30 6.50 -10.46
N LYS A 172 -0.95 6.80 -10.81
CA LYS A 172 -1.36 8.12 -11.32
C LYS A 172 -2.26 8.76 -10.28
N CYS A 173 -1.84 9.88 -9.70
CA CYS A 173 -2.62 10.59 -8.68
C CYS A 173 -3.96 11.03 -9.25
N SER A 174 -5.05 10.52 -8.66
CA SER A 174 -6.41 11.00 -8.94
C SER A 174 -6.72 12.29 -8.16
N PRO A 175 -7.81 13.01 -8.49
CA PRO A 175 -8.31 14.10 -7.65
C PRO A 175 -8.49 13.69 -6.18
N LEU A 176 -8.91 12.44 -5.93
CA LEU A 176 -9.05 11.90 -4.58
C LEU A 176 -7.71 11.84 -3.83
N CYS A 177 -6.61 11.40 -4.48
CA CYS A 177 -5.27 11.42 -3.88
C CYS A 177 -4.91 12.85 -3.45
N ARG A 178 -5.12 13.83 -4.34
CA ARG A 178 -4.82 15.25 -4.07
C ARG A 178 -5.66 15.79 -2.91
N MET A 179 -6.96 15.48 -2.89
CA MET A 179 -7.86 15.91 -1.81
C MET A 179 -7.47 15.34 -0.44
N ILE A 180 -7.21 14.03 -0.36
CA ILE A 180 -6.89 13.35 0.91
C ILE A 180 -5.54 13.83 1.43
N ASN A 181 -4.51 13.83 0.58
CA ASN A 181 -3.15 14.16 0.99
C ASN A 181 -3.01 15.67 1.32
N ARG A 182 -3.67 16.59 0.59
CA ARG A 182 -3.65 18.02 0.94
C ARG A 182 -4.43 18.36 2.23
N ARG A 183 -5.62 17.78 2.43
CA ARG A 183 -6.45 18.05 3.64
C ARG A 183 -5.83 17.48 4.92
N TRP A 184 -5.13 16.35 4.83
CA TRP A 184 -4.43 15.76 5.98
C TRP A 184 -3.23 16.60 6.43
N ILE A 185 -2.46 17.15 5.49
CA ILE A 185 -1.34 18.05 5.79
C ILE A 185 -1.82 19.28 6.59
N ARG A 186 -3.05 19.78 6.32
CA ARG A 186 -3.61 20.97 6.97
C ARG A 186 -4.24 20.72 8.36
N LYS A 187 -4.81 19.55 8.65
CA LYS A 187 -5.51 19.30 9.93
C LYS A 187 -4.61 18.82 11.06
N VAL A 188 -3.52 18.11 10.76
CA VAL A 188 -2.60 17.64 11.79
C VAL A 188 -1.50 18.69 11.97
N GLY A 189 -1.78 19.80 12.65
CA GLY A 189 -0.72 20.74 13.05
C GLY A 189 0.39 20.03 13.85
N GLU A 190 1.61 20.56 13.79
CA GLU A 190 2.92 19.94 14.11
C GLU A 190 3.10 19.20 15.45
N HIS A 191 2.14 19.22 16.38
CA HIS A 191 2.36 18.80 17.77
C HIS A 191 1.89 17.37 18.17
N GLN A 192 1.22 16.60 17.30
CA GLN A 192 0.81 15.21 17.60
C GLN A 192 1.46 14.14 16.69
N ARG A 193 2.42 14.53 15.85
CA ARG A 193 2.93 13.73 14.71
C ARG A 193 4.11 12.80 15.01
N SER A 194 4.77 12.90 16.16
CA SER A 194 5.96 12.08 16.45
C SER A 194 5.57 10.77 17.13
N SER A 195 4.79 10.85 18.22
CA SER A 195 4.55 9.71 19.11
C SER A 195 4.02 8.46 18.40
N HIS A 196 2.92 8.55 17.65
CA HIS A 196 2.30 7.36 17.04
C HIS A 196 3.19 6.61 16.02
N LEU A 197 4.08 7.30 15.30
CA LEU A 197 4.97 6.65 14.33
C LEU A 197 6.27 6.14 14.97
N ASP A 198 6.65 6.71 16.10
CA ASP A 198 7.74 6.22 16.94
C ASP A 198 7.26 4.97 17.71
N ASP A 199 6.02 5.00 18.22
CA ASP A 199 5.33 3.86 18.84
C ASP A 199 5.16 2.68 17.87
N LEU A 200 4.87 2.95 16.59
CA LEU A 200 4.77 1.89 15.57
C LEU A 200 6.13 1.25 15.28
N GLU A 201 7.22 2.03 15.21
CA GLU A 201 8.57 1.46 15.08
C GLU A 201 8.97 0.65 16.31
N GLU A 202 8.62 1.12 17.51
CA GLU A 202 8.83 0.38 18.74
C GLU A 202 8.05 -0.95 18.75
N GLN A 203 6.77 -0.92 18.39
CA GLN A 203 5.94 -2.12 18.26
C GLN A 203 6.48 -3.09 17.20
N ILE A 204 6.90 -2.60 16.03
CA ILE A 204 7.51 -3.43 14.99
C ILE A 204 8.82 -4.04 15.51
N SER A 205 9.65 -3.27 16.21
CA SER A 205 10.92 -3.75 16.78
C SER A 205 10.73 -4.80 17.87
N ASN A 206 9.61 -4.74 18.59
CA ASN A 206 9.26 -5.70 19.64
C ASN A 206 8.62 -6.99 19.09
N VAL A 207 8.21 -7.02 17.82
CA VAL A 207 7.57 -8.18 17.16
C VAL A 207 8.52 -8.87 16.18
N ALA A 208 9.54 -8.16 15.67
CA ALA A 208 10.59 -8.72 14.83
C ALA A 208 11.58 -9.56 15.66
N PHE A 209 11.30 -10.86 15.80
CA PHE A 209 12.19 -11.89 16.35
C PHE A 209 12.86 -12.69 15.24
#